data_AF-A0A0J8YWZ6-F1
#
_entry.id   AF-A0A0J8YWZ6-F1
#
_cell.length_a   1.000
_cell.length_b   1.000
_cell.length_c   1.000
_cell.angle_alpha   90.00
_cell.angle_beta   90.00
_cell.angle_gamma   90.00
#
_symmetry.space_group_name_H-M   'P 1'
#
loop_
_entity.id
_entity.type
_entity.pdbx_description
1 polymer ?
#
loop_
_entity_poly.entity_id
_entity_poly.type
_entity_poly.pdbx_seq_one_letter_code
_entity_poly.pdbx_strand_id
1 'polypeptide(L)'
;MKKQLSVPLLSLAALLMTQQAFAVQTCAQKEAALNEQLGYAQQHNNSHQVAGLKKALAEVKENCTASSVRQDAEQDVEKLQRKLKEKQQDLRESQQDLQKATAKNNAEKMAKYRSKIADKQADIKKITTELHQKQQGLRALN
;
A
#
# COMPACT_ATOMS: atom_id res chain seq x y z
N MET A 1 -45.88 27.73 -31.26
CA MET A 1 -44.93 26.59 -31.08
C MET A 1 -43.56 27.11 -31.50
N LYS A 2 -42.45 27.10 -30.76
CA LYS A 2 -41.95 26.30 -29.64
C LYS A 2 -41.20 27.23 -28.67
N LYS A 3 -41.36 27.02 -27.36
CA LYS A 3 -40.67 27.73 -26.29
C LYS A 3 -39.20 27.28 -26.28
N GLN A 4 -38.25 28.22 -26.38
CA GLN A 4 -36.84 27.96 -26.05
C GLN A 4 -36.64 28.47 -24.62
N LEU A 5 -36.80 27.55 -23.68
CA LEU A 5 -36.45 27.71 -22.28
C LEU A 5 -35.17 26.89 -22.09
N SER A 6 -34.02 27.53 -21.87
CA SER A 6 -32.79 26.82 -21.50
C SER A 6 -31.93 27.67 -20.57
N VAL A 7 -32.13 27.40 -19.28
CA VAL A 7 -31.27 27.67 -18.11
C VAL A 7 -31.15 26.27 -17.45
N PRO A 8 -30.03 25.80 -16.85
CA PRO A 8 -28.99 26.57 -16.16
C PRO A 8 -27.52 26.09 -16.31
N LEU A 9 -26.64 26.99 -15.84
CA LEU A 9 -25.43 26.80 -15.03
C LEU A 9 -25.36 25.50 -14.20
N LEU A 10 -24.17 24.85 -14.12
CA LEU A 10 -23.64 23.84 -13.15
C LEU A 10 -22.96 22.67 -13.91
N SER A 11 -21.76 22.15 -13.61
CA SER A 11 -20.77 22.37 -12.56
C SER A 11 -19.44 21.85 -13.10
N LEU A 12 -18.35 22.59 -12.94
CA LEU A 12 -17.00 22.04 -13.10
C LEU A 12 -16.73 21.15 -11.88
N ALA A 13 -16.99 19.85 -12.00
CA ALA A 13 -16.66 18.89 -10.96
C ALA A 13 -15.12 18.79 -10.85
N ALA A 14 -14.54 19.55 -9.93
CA ALA A 14 -13.19 19.31 -9.46
C ALA A 14 -13.19 17.94 -8.77
N LEU A 15 -12.65 16.92 -9.44
CA LEU A 15 -12.23 15.69 -8.76
C LEU A 15 -11.13 16.09 -7.78
N LEU A 16 -11.51 16.31 -6.52
CA LEU A 16 -10.58 16.23 -5.41
C LEU A 16 -10.10 14.78 -5.38
N MET A 17 -8.97 14.53 -6.04
CA MET A 17 -8.17 13.34 -5.80
C MET A 17 -7.72 13.43 -4.35
N THR A 18 -8.51 12.87 -3.42
CA THR A 18 -8.04 12.59 -2.07
C THR A 18 -6.92 11.58 -2.21
N GLN A 19 -5.68 12.07 -2.30
CA GLN A 19 -4.52 11.25 -2.08
C GLN A 19 -4.68 10.72 -0.65
N GLN A 20 -5.09 9.46 -0.52
CA GLN A 20 -4.95 8.76 0.74
C GLN A 20 -3.45 8.67 1.00
N ALA A 21 -2.94 9.64 1.75
CA ALA A 21 -1.57 9.63 2.21
C ALA A 21 -1.46 8.46 3.19
N PHE A 22 -0.95 7.33 2.72
CA PHE A 22 -0.47 6.26 3.56
C PHE A 22 0.85 6.73 4.20
N ALA A 23 0.73 7.69 5.12
CA ALA A 23 1.85 8.28 5.83
C ALA A 23 2.46 7.24 6.77
N VAL A 24 3.79 7.24 6.90
CA VAL A 24 4.44 6.51 7.98
C VAL A 24 3.97 7.15 9.29
N GLN A 25 3.37 6.36 10.18
CA GLN A 25 2.88 6.87 11.45
C GLN A 25 4.05 7.15 12.39
N THR A 26 4.14 8.40 12.86
CA THR A 26 5.07 8.79 13.91
C THR A 26 4.69 8.15 15.25
N CYS A 27 5.61 8.13 16.22
CA CYS A 27 5.29 7.64 17.57
C CYS A 27 4.10 8.38 18.18
N ALA A 28 4.04 9.71 18.02
CA ALA A 28 2.91 10.52 18.48
C ALA A 28 1.59 10.13 17.80
N GLN A 29 1.60 9.82 16.50
CA GLN A 29 0.41 9.34 15.79
C GLN A 29 0.00 7.94 16.25
N LYS A 30 0.95 7.04 16.49
CA LYS A 30 0.69 5.70 17.05
C LYS A 30 0.08 5.81 18.45
N GLU A 31 0.62 6.67 19.31
CA GLU A 31 0.07 6.93 20.65
C GLU A 31 -1.33 7.53 20.58
N ALA A 32 -1.57 8.50 19.71
CA ALA A 32 -2.88 9.12 19.55
C ALA A 32 -3.94 8.09 19.11
N ALA A 33 -3.62 7.26 18.11
CA ALA A 33 -4.53 6.21 17.62
C ALA A 33 -4.84 5.17 18.70
N LEU A 34 -3.85 4.76 19.49
CA LEU A 34 -4.06 3.84 20.61
C LEU A 34 -4.90 4.47 21.74
N ASN A 35 -4.70 5.76 22.04
CA ASN A 35 -5.53 6.48 23.02
C ASN A 35 -6.99 6.63 22.55
N GLU A 36 -7.22 6.89 21.27
CA GLU A 36 -8.57 6.94 20.69
C GLU A 36 -9.28 5.59 20.83
N GLN A 37 -8.61 4.51 20.44
CA GLN A 37 -9.13 3.15 20.60
C GLN A 37 -9.37 2.80 22.09
N LEU A 38 -8.50 3.29 22.98
CA LEU A 38 -8.64 3.08 24.42
C LEU A 38 -9.88 3.79 24.96
N GLY A 39 -10.12 5.05 24.56
CA GLY A 39 -11.32 5.80 24.92
C GLY A 39 -12.59 5.10 24.44
N TYR A 40 -12.60 4.62 23.20
CA TYR A 40 -13.71 3.82 22.67
C TYR A 40 -13.92 2.53 23.48
N ALA A 41 -12.86 1.75 23.72
CA ALA A 41 -12.96 0.50 24.49
C ALA A 41 -13.45 0.73 25.93
N GLN A 42 -13.06 1.85 26.55
CA GLN A 42 -13.54 2.27 27.87
C GLN A 42 -15.04 2.62 27.85
N GLN A 43 -15.50 3.39 26.86
CA GLN A 43 -16.92 3.74 26.70
C GLN A 43 -17.81 2.51 26.52
N HIS A 44 -17.30 1.48 25.85
CA HIS A 44 -18.02 0.24 25.59
C HIS A 44 -17.77 -0.87 26.62
N ASN A 45 -17.11 -0.57 27.76
CA ASN A 45 -16.81 -1.52 28.84
C ASN A 45 -16.08 -2.80 28.39
N ASN A 46 -15.26 -2.71 27.33
CA ASN A 46 -14.49 -3.85 26.83
C ASN A 46 -13.16 -3.97 27.59
N SER A 47 -13.22 -4.53 28.81
CA SER A 47 -12.09 -4.63 29.73
C SER A 47 -10.87 -5.37 29.16
N HIS A 48 -11.09 -6.42 28.35
CA HIS A 48 -10.01 -7.15 27.67
C HIS A 48 -9.30 -6.27 26.64
N GLN A 49 -10.05 -5.57 25.81
CA GLN A 49 -9.49 -4.65 24.81
C GLN A 49 -8.77 -3.49 25.49
N VAL A 50 -9.33 -2.93 26.57
CA VAL A 50 -8.69 -1.89 27.38
C VAL A 50 -7.33 -2.34 27.92
N ALA A 51 -7.24 -3.55 28.48
CA ALA A 51 -5.98 -4.09 29.00
C ALA A 51 -4.92 -4.25 27.89
N GLY A 52 -5.32 -4.79 26.74
CA GLY A 52 -4.44 -4.91 25.57
C GLY A 52 -3.95 -3.57 25.05
N LEU A 53 -4.84 -2.58 24.93
CA LEU A 53 -4.49 -1.24 24.46
C LEU A 53 -3.58 -0.49 25.43
N LYS A 54 -3.79 -0.63 26.74
CA LYS A 54 -2.87 -0.06 27.76
C LYS A 54 -1.47 -0.66 27.66
N LYS A 55 -1.36 -1.97 27.42
CA LYS A 55 -0.08 -2.64 27.21
C LYS A 55 0.61 -2.11 25.94
N ALA A 56 -0.10 -2.07 24.81
CA ALA A 56 0.42 -1.51 23.56
C ALA A 56 0.86 -0.05 23.72
N LEU A 57 0.12 0.75 24.48
CA LEU A 57 0.48 2.15 24.76
C LEU A 57 1.77 2.26 25.57
N ALA A 58 1.98 1.39 26.56
CA ALA A 58 3.23 1.33 27.32
C ALA A 58 4.40 0.91 26.43
N GLU A 59 4.22 -0.11 25.59
CA GLU A 59 5.23 -0.57 24.64
C GLU A 59 5.63 0.54 23.64
N VAL A 60 4.67 1.31 23.13
CA VAL A 60 4.95 2.46 22.25
C VAL A 60 5.71 3.55 22.99
N LYS A 61 5.32 3.90 24.22
CA LYS A 61 6.02 4.93 25.01
C LYS A 61 7.45 4.52 25.39
N GLU A 62 7.69 3.24 25.59
CA GLU A 62 9.00 2.71 25.99
C GLU A 62 9.94 2.49 24.79
N ASN A 63 9.41 2.01 23.65
CA ASN A 63 10.23 1.52 22.54
C ASN A 63 10.11 2.34 21.25
N CYS A 64 9.09 3.18 21.11
CA CYS A 64 8.95 4.02 19.92
C CYS A 64 9.79 5.28 20.08
N THR A 65 10.87 5.35 19.30
CA THR A 65 11.70 6.54 19.13
C THR A 65 11.61 6.99 17.68
N ALA A 66 11.95 8.26 17.40
CA ALA A 66 12.03 8.73 16.02
C ALA A 66 13.01 7.89 15.19
N SER A 67 14.09 7.39 15.81
CA SER A 67 15.05 6.51 15.14
C SER A 67 14.48 5.12 14.85
N SER A 68 13.68 4.54 15.76
CA SER A 68 13.07 3.22 15.49
C SER A 68 12.00 3.29 14.41
N VAL A 69 11.19 4.36 14.36
CA VAL A 69 10.23 4.58 13.25
C VAL A 69 10.93 4.70 11.90
N ARG A 70 12.07 5.41 11.85
CA ARG A 70 12.86 5.53 10.63
C ARG A 70 13.49 4.20 10.21
N GLN A 71 14.08 3.48 11.16
CA GLN A 71 14.69 2.17 10.91
C GLN A 71 13.66 1.17 10.37
N ASP A 72 12.46 1.12 10.96
CA ASP A 72 11.36 0.28 10.48
C ASP A 72 10.97 0.63 9.04
N ALA A 73 10.88 1.92 8.72
CA ALA A 73 10.56 2.39 7.38
C ALA A 73 11.67 2.06 6.35
N GLU A 74 12.94 2.16 6.73
CA GLU A 74 14.09 1.75 5.91
C GLU A 74 14.05 0.23 5.64
N GLN A 75 13.79 -0.58 6.66
CA GLN A 75 13.67 -2.04 6.52
C GLN A 75 12.51 -2.45 5.59
N ASP A 76 11.36 -1.79 5.71
CA ASP A 76 10.20 -1.99 4.82
C ASP A 76 10.57 -1.69 3.35
N VAL A 77 11.26 -0.58 3.10
CA VAL A 77 11.74 -0.20 1.77
C VAL A 77 12.68 -1.26 1.20
N GLU A 78 13.68 -1.70 1.97
CA GLU A 78 14.61 -2.73 1.52
C GLU A 78 13.91 -4.07 1.22
N LYS A 79 12.96 -4.47 2.06
CA LYS A 79 12.18 -5.71 1.86
C LYS A 79 11.39 -5.65 0.56
N LEU A 80 10.76 -4.51 0.27
CA LEU A 80 10.02 -4.30 -0.98
C LEU A 80 10.97 -4.26 -2.19
N GLN A 81 12.15 -3.67 -2.07
CA GLN A 81 13.16 -3.69 -3.14
C GLN A 81 13.65 -5.11 -3.45
N ARG A 82 13.92 -5.93 -2.43
CA ARG A 82 14.29 -7.35 -2.61
C ARG A 82 13.17 -8.11 -3.32
N LYS A 83 11.93 -7.98 -2.83
CA LYS A 83 10.75 -8.60 -3.43
C LYS A 83 10.52 -8.16 -4.88
N LEU A 84 10.75 -6.89 -5.18
CA LEU A 84 10.64 -6.35 -6.55
C LEU A 84 11.66 -7.02 -7.48
N LYS A 85 12.92 -7.15 -7.03
CA LYS A 85 13.98 -7.82 -7.80
C LYS A 85 13.65 -9.27 -8.08
N GLU A 86 13.16 -10.01 -7.08
CA GLU A 86 12.70 -11.40 -7.23
C GLU A 86 11.57 -11.50 -8.27
N LYS A 87 10.53 -10.67 -8.15
CA LYS A 87 9.40 -10.66 -9.10
C LYS A 87 9.81 -10.29 -10.52
N GLN A 88 10.79 -9.39 -10.68
CA GLN A 88 11.35 -9.06 -11.99
C GLN A 88 12.15 -10.23 -12.59
N GLN A 89 12.84 -11.03 -11.78
CA GLN A 89 13.50 -12.25 -12.25
C GLN A 89 12.49 -13.28 -12.72
N ASP A 90 11.49 -13.56 -11.90
CA ASP A 90 10.34 -14.39 -12.21
C ASP A 90 9.64 -14.03 -13.54
N LEU A 91 9.51 -12.73 -13.80
CA LEU A 91 8.96 -12.22 -15.06
C LEU A 91 9.87 -12.56 -16.24
N ARG A 92 11.19 -12.35 -16.11
CA ARG A 92 12.16 -12.70 -17.16
C ARG A 92 12.13 -14.19 -17.48
N GLU A 93 12.07 -15.04 -16.47
CA GLU A 93 11.96 -16.50 -16.66
C GLU A 93 10.69 -16.87 -17.43
N SER A 94 9.56 -16.25 -17.10
CA SER A 94 8.29 -16.49 -17.81
C SER A 94 8.32 -15.98 -19.26
N GLN A 95 9.05 -14.89 -19.53
CA GLN A 95 9.28 -14.39 -20.89
C GLN A 95 10.15 -15.34 -21.72
N GLN A 96 11.21 -15.91 -21.12
CA GLN A 96 12.02 -16.94 -21.78
C GLN A 96 11.21 -18.20 -22.08
N ASP A 97 10.37 -18.62 -21.15
CA ASP A 97 9.46 -19.74 -21.35
C ASP A 97 8.45 -19.51 -22.47
N LEU A 98 7.91 -18.29 -22.58
CA LEU A 98 7.06 -17.89 -23.71
C LEU A 98 7.83 -17.96 -25.05
N GLN A 99 9.09 -17.50 -25.08
CA GLN A 99 9.93 -17.60 -26.28
C GLN A 99 10.16 -19.06 -26.69
N LYS A 100 10.47 -19.95 -25.73
CA LYS A 100 10.62 -21.40 -25.98
C LYS A 100 9.32 -22.02 -26.49
N ALA A 101 8.17 -21.64 -25.92
CA ALA A 101 6.86 -22.13 -26.38
C ALA A 101 6.54 -21.65 -27.80
N THR A 102 6.90 -20.40 -28.12
CA THR A 102 6.74 -19.80 -29.45
C THR A 102 7.59 -20.52 -30.49
N ALA A 103 8.86 -20.79 -30.18
CA ALA A 103 9.76 -21.54 -31.07
C ALA A 103 9.27 -22.97 -31.36
N LYS A 104 8.53 -23.57 -30.42
CA LYS A 104 7.93 -24.90 -30.56
C LYS A 104 6.50 -24.88 -31.13
N ASN A 105 5.99 -23.70 -31.50
CA ASN A 105 4.62 -23.46 -31.95
C ASN A 105 3.55 -24.09 -31.02
N ASN A 106 3.79 -24.08 -29.71
CA ASN A 106 2.88 -24.67 -28.71
C ASN A 106 1.90 -23.61 -28.20
N ALA A 107 0.75 -23.51 -28.86
CA ALA A 107 -0.27 -22.50 -28.58
C ALA A 107 -0.79 -22.52 -27.13
N GLU A 108 -0.98 -23.70 -26.55
CA GLU A 108 -1.45 -23.86 -25.16
C GLU A 108 -0.44 -23.26 -24.17
N LYS A 109 0.84 -23.62 -24.29
CA LYS A 109 1.89 -23.08 -23.43
C LYS A 109 2.08 -21.58 -23.65
N MET A 110 1.97 -21.10 -24.89
CA MET A 110 2.03 -19.67 -25.17
C MET A 110 0.91 -18.90 -24.44
N ALA A 111 -0.33 -19.38 -24.50
CA ALA A 111 -1.45 -18.76 -23.79
C ALA A 111 -1.21 -18.77 -22.27
N LYS A 112 -0.77 -19.90 -21.71
CA LYS A 112 -0.43 -20.03 -20.28
C LYS A 112 0.65 -19.04 -19.84
N TYR A 113 1.74 -18.93 -20.58
CA TYR A 113 2.84 -18.03 -20.22
C TYR A 113 2.48 -16.56 -20.39
N ARG A 114 1.67 -16.19 -21.40
CA ARG A 114 1.13 -14.83 -21.53
C ARG A 114 0.29 -14.43 -20.32
N SER A 115 -0.59 -15.31 -19.84
CA SER A 115 -1.37 -15.08 -18.63
C SER A 115 -0.45 -14.88 -17.41
N LYS A 116 0.50 -15.78 -17.19
CA LYS A 116 1.46 -15.67 -16.07
C LYS A 116 2.28 -14.38 -16.11
N ILE A 117 2.69 -13.94 -17.30
CA ILE A 117 3.40 -12.67 -17.49
C ILE A 117 2.52 -11.50 -17.07
N ALA A 118 1.24 -11.49 -17.48
CA ALA A 118 0.30 -10.44 -17.09
C ALA A 118 0.11 -10.39 -15.56
N ASP A 119 -0.07 -11.54 -14.91
CA ASP A 119 -0.19 -11.62 -13.44
C ASP A 119 1.07 -11.10 -12.74
N LYS A 120 2.25 -11.51 -13.20
CA LYS A 120 3.54 -11.04 -12.65
C LYS A 120 3.74 -9.54 -12.86
N GLN A 121 3.31 -8.98 -13.99
CA GLN A 121 3.36 -7.53 -14.25
C GLN A 121 2.43 -6.77 -13.29
N ALA A 122 1.23 -7.30 -13.01
CA ALA A 122 0.32 -6.72 -12.03
C ALA A 122 0.92 -6.73 -10.62
N ASP A 123 1.53 -7.84 -10.20
CA ASP A 123 2.26 -7.98 -8.93
C ASP A 123 3.40 -6.95 -8.83
N ILE A 124 4.22 -6.83 -9.87
CA ILE A 124 5.32 -5.86 -9.93
C ILE A 124 4.77 -4.43 -9.80
N LYS A 125 3.68 -4.09 -10.49
CA LYS A 125 3.06 -2.77 -10.40
C LYS A 125 2.58 -2.46 -8.98
N LYS A 126 1.96 -3.44 -8.31
CA LYS A 126 1.52 -3.29 -6.92
C LYS A 126 2.70 -3.05 -5.99
N ILE A 127 3.74 -3.88 -6.06
CA ILE A 127 4.96 -3.75 -5.25
C ILE A 127 5.67 -2.42 -5.53
N THR A 128 5.73 -1.99 -6.79
CA THR A 128 6.35 -0.70 -7.17
C THR A 128 5.58 0.48 -6.57
N THR A 129 4.25 0.41 -6.58
CA THR A 129 3.39 1.45 -5.99
C THR A 129 3.59 1.51 -4.47
N GLU A 130 3.58 0.35 -3.81
CA GLU A 130 3.80 0.24 -2.37
C GLU A 130 5.21 0.71 -1.97
N LEU A 131 6.24 0.34 -2.74
CA LEU A 131 7.62 0.79 -2.54
C LEU A 131 7.72 2.31 -2.65
N HIS A 132 7.11 2.90 -3.68
CA HIS A 132 7.12 4.35 -3.86
C HIS A 132 6.44 5.06 -2.69
N GLN A 133 5.30 4.55 -2.21
CA GLN A 133 4.61 5.09 -1.04
C GLN A 133 5.50 5.02 0.22
N LYS A 134 6.12 3.87 0.48
CA LYS A 134 7.04 3.69 1.62
C LYS A 134 8.25 4.61 1.54
N GLN A 135 8.81 4.82 0.34
CA GLN A 135 9.90 5.77 0.12
C GLN A 135 9.48 7.21 0.39
N GLN A 136 8.27 7.61 -0.02
CA GLN A 136 7.73 8.94 0.29
C GLN A 136 7.55 9.12 1.80
N GLY A 137 6.99 8.12 2.47
CA GLY A 137 6.81 8.14 3.92
C GLY A 137 8.14 8.22 4.67
N LEU A 138 9.14 7.43 4.27
CA LEU A 138 10.49 7.49 4.84
C LEU A 138 11.13 8.88 4.64
N ARG A 139 10.96 9.51 3.47
CA ARG A 139 11.47 10.87 3.23
C ARG A 139 10.82 11.92 4.13
N ALA A 140 9.56 11.73 4.49
CA ALA A 140 8.81 12.62 5.37
C ALA A 140 9.19 12.49 6.86
N LEU A 141 10.04 11.52 7.23
CA LEU A 141 10.61 11.38 8.58
C LEU A 141 11.92 12.16 8.78
N ASN A 142 12.38 12.88 7.75
CA ASN A 142 13.58 13.74 7.79
C ASN A 142 13.22 15.19 8.08
#